data_AF-A0AA35S5G1-F1
#
_entry.id   AF-A0AA35S5G1-F1
#
_cell.length_a   1.000
_cell.length_b   1.000
_cell.length_c   1.000
_cell.angle_alpha   90.00
_cell.angle_beta   90.00
_cell.angle_gamma   90.00
#
_symmetry.space_group_name_H-M   'P 1'
#
loop_
_entity.id
_entity.type
_entity.pdbx_description
1 polymer ?
#
loop_
_entity_poly.entity_id
_entity_poly.type
_entity_poly.pdbx_seq_one_letter_code
_entity_poly.pdbx_strand_id
1 'polypeptide(L)'
;MKSLFHLSPVQEKEKHIAKKLNWNLNAVTIANFIDELSRPLALYFETSLIRKVVTHSLTLANVSLLNHQFMKVPPSLLASACLCDAVKHLAPHLHSKCVEELTTLARLEQDVLLQHEESVGYMVQLKLQALESPHTSTPAGLEDIESQEFGSPAHFSFPDTSSTNCSQQQIQNQLQYPSHEPA
;
A
#
# COMPACT_ATOMS: atom_id res chain seq x y z
N MET A 1 30.78 15.21 32.60
CA MET A 1 30.24 15.70 31.32
C MET A 1 29.15 14.74 30.85
N LYS A 2 27.88 15.03 31.12
CA LYS A 2 26.75 14.23 30.60
C LYS A 2 26.35 14.86 29.27
N SER A 3 26.69 14.21 28.17
CA SER A 3 26.21 14.64 26.85
C SER A 3 24.69 14.48 26.83
N LEU A 4 23.98 15.60 26.80
CA LEU A 4 22.54 15.69 26.55
C LEU A 4 22.30 15.41 25.07
N PHE A 5 22.36 14.14 24.68
CA PHE A 5 21.82 13.72 23.40
C PHE A 5 20.30 13.71 23.51
N HIS A 6 19.68 14.86 23.25
CA HIS A 6 18.24 14.95 23.07
C HIS A 6 17.89 14.20 21.78
N LEU A 7 17.08 13.15 21.89
CA LEU A 7 16.56 12.47 20.71
C LEU A 7 15.61 13.41 19.98
N SER A 8 15.60 13.35 18.65
CA SER A 8 14.56 14.04 17.91
C SER A 8 13.19 13.41 18.20
N PRO A 9 12.07 14.13 18.05
CA PRO A 9 10.73 13.55 18.23
C PRO A 9 10.49 12.29 17.38
N VAL A 10 11.13 12.18 16.22
CA VAL A 10 11.07 10.98 15.35
C VAL A 10 11.80 9.80 15.99
N GLN A 11 13.00 10.02 16.52
CA GLN A 11 13.79 8.98 17.19
C GLN A 11 13.11 8.49 18.48
N GLU A 12 12.42 9.37 19.20
CA GLU A 12 11.61 8.98 20.35
C GLU A 12 10.45 8.07 19.96
N LYS A 13 9.75 8.39 18.86
CA LYS A 13 8.68 7.55 18.31
C LYS A 13 9.20 6.21 17.80
N GLU A 14 10.31 6.19 17.07
CA GLU A 14 10.95 4.95 16.61
C GLU A 14 11.29 4.03 17.79
N LYS A 15 11.95 4.56 18.82
CA LYS A 15 12.25 3.83 20.05
C LYS A 15 10.99 3.34 20.76
N HIS A 16 9.92 4.14 20.76
CA HIS A 16 8.64 3.74 21.34
C HIS A 16 8.01 2.56 20.58
N ILE A 17 7.96 2.61 19.24
CA ILE A 17 7.42 1.56 18.39
C ILE A 17 8.24 0.27 18.55
N ALA A 18 9.56 0.35 18.46
CA ALA A 18 10.43 -0.82 18.64
C ALA A 18 10.23 -1.48 20.00
N LYS A 19 10.08 -0.69 21.07
CA LYS A 19 9.75 -1.20 22.41
C LYS A 19 8.38 -1.89 22.45
N LYS A 20 7.36 -1.30 21.84
CA LYS A 20 6.01 -1.89 21.80
C LYS A 20 5.98 -3.22 21.04
N LEU A 21 6.85 -3.38 20.04
CA LEU A 21 7.03 -4.63 19.29
C LEU A 21 8.01 -5.60 19.94
N ASN A 22 8.53 -5.31 21.15
CA ASN A 22 9.59 -6.09 21.81
C ASN A 22 10.81 -6.33 20.90
N TRP A 23 11.15 -5.35 20.07
CA TRP A 23 12.21 -5.44 19.05
C TRP A 23 12.01 -6.53 18.00
N ASN A 24 10.82 -7.12 17.90
CA ASN A 24 10.47 -8.05 16.84
C ASN A 24 10.05 -7.29 15.57
N LEU A 25 11.05 -6.84 14.80
CA LEU A 25 10.86 -6.06 13.57
C LEU A 25 10.91 -6.92 12.30
N ASN A 26 11.27 -8.20 12.43
CA ASN A 26 11.47 -9.12 11.31
C ASN A 26 10.16 -9.81 10.92
N ALA A 27 9.18 -9.03 10.46
CA ALA A 27 7.95 -9.58 9.94
C ALA A 27 8.19 -10.27 8.59
N VAL A 28 7.62 -11.47 8.42
CA VAL A 28 7.55 -12.11 7.10
C VAL A 28 6.55 -11.33 6.26
N THR A 29 6.98 -10.85 5.10
CA THR A 29 6.17 -10.02 4.21
C THR A 29 5.63 -10.82 3.03
N ILE A 30 4.61 -10.27 2.36
CA ILE A 30 4.06 -10.83 1.12
C ILE A 30 5.15 -10.97 0.05
N ALA A 31 6.05 -9.98 -0.04
CA ALA A 31 7.16 -10.02 -0.99
C ALA A 31 8.11 -11.21 -0.78
N ASN A 32 8.34 -11.62 0.48
CA ASN A 32 9.13 -12.81 0.78
C ASN A 32 8.47 -14.08 0.23
N PHE A 33 7.14 -14.17 0.34
CA PHE A 33 6.38 -15.29 -0.23
C PHE A 33 6.31 -15.25 -1.75
N ILE A 34 6.19 -14.07 -2.37
CA ILE A 34 6.19 -13.94 -3.83
C ILE A 34 7.50 -14.47 -4.41
N ASP A 35 8.66 -14.10 -3.83
CA ASP A 35 9.95 -14.62 -4.29
C ASP A 35 9.99 -16.15 -4.18
N GLU A 36 9.68 -16.70 -3.01
CA GLU A 36 9.77 -18.14 -2.76
C GLU A 36 8.79 -18.96 -3.60
N LEU A 37 7.52 -18.53 -3.68
CA LEU A 37 6.46 -19.22 -4.43
C LEU A 37 6.64 -19.09 -5.96
N SER A 38 7.38 -18.10 -6.45
CA SER A 38 7.64 -17.94 -7.88
C SER A 38 8.70 -18.91 -8.41
N ARG A 39 9.56 -19.47 -7.55
CA ARG A 39 10.66 -20.34 -7.98
C ARG A 39 10.18 -21.65 -8.61
N PRO A 40 9.21 -22.39 -8.03
CA PRO A 40 8.67 -23.59 -8.67
C PRO A 40 7.92 -23.25 -9.96
N LEU A 41 7.24 -22.09 -9.99
CA LEU A 41 6.57 -21.61 -11.19
C LEU A 41 7.57 -21.42 -12.35
N ALA A 42 8.77 -20.90 -12.09
CA ALA A 42 9.80 -20.68 -13.11
C ALA A 42 10.18 -21.95 -13.93
N LEU A 43 9.85 -23.15 -13.46
CA LEU A 43 10.01 -24.39 -14.22
C LEU A 43 9.03 -24.50 -15.41
N TYR A 44 7.94 -23.75 -15.38
CA TYR A 44 6.87 -23.79 -16.36
C TYR A 44 6.76 -22.52 -17.21
N PHE A 45 7.32 -21.41 -16.75
CA PHE A 45 7.29 -20.12 -17.44
C PHE A 45 8.63 -19.83 -18.11
N GLU A 46 8.60 -19.11 -19.24
CA GLU A 46 9.80 -18.50 -19.77
C GLU A 46 10.41 -17.50 -18.76
N THR A 47 11.73 -17.40 -18.71
CA THR A 47 12.45 -16.52 -17.77
C THR A 47 12.01 -15.05 -17.85
N SER A 48 11.65 -14.58 -19.04
CA SER A 48 11.15 -13.21 -19.24
C SER A 48 9.75 -13.03 -18.67
N LEU A 49 8.89 -14.03 -18.82
CA LEU A 49 7.50 -14.05 -18.36
C LEU A 49 7.42 -14.13 -16.84
N ILE A 50 8.18 -15.02 -16.20
CA ILE A 50 8.18 -15.12 -14.73
C ILE A 50 8.61 -13.81 -14.06
N ARG A 51 9.59 -13.10 -14.64
CA ARG A 51 10.00 -11.77 -14.14
C ARG A 51 8.86 -10.75 -14.23
N LYS A 52 8.08 -10.76 -15.32
CA LYS A 52 6.90 -9.89 -15.46
C LYS A 52 5.82 -10.26 -14.45
N VAL A 53 5.56 -11.57 -14.26
CA VAL A 53 4.60 -12.08 -13.27
C VAL A 53 4.99 -11.60 -11.87
N VAL A 54 6.23 -11.86 -11.43
CA VAL A 54 6.73 -11.42 -10.11
C VAL A 54 6.62 -9.90 -9.95
N THR A 55 7.01 -9.13 -10.96
CA THR A 55 6.92 -7.66 -10.93
C THR A 55 5.46 -7.20 -10.78
N HIS A 56 4.53 -7.80 -11.53
CA HIS A 56 3.10 -7.49 -11.39
C HIS A 56 2.56 -7.91 -10.03
N SER A 57 2.90 -9.09 -9.54
CA SER A 57 2.45 -9.57 -8.23
C SER A 57 2.94 -8.68 -7.08
N LEU A 58 4.15 -8.13 -7.15
CA LEU A 58 4.63 -7.15 -6.18
C LEU A 58 3.82 -5.85 -6.21
N THR A 59 3.47 -5.35 -7.41
CA THR A 59 2.59 -4.18 -7.55
C THR A 59 1.21 -4.47 -6.98
N LEU A 60 0.61 -5.61 -7.31
CA LEU A 60 -0.69 -6.04 -6.78
C LEU A 60 -0.66 -6.11 -5.26
N ALA A 61 0.37 -6.73 -4.68
CA ALA A 61 0.54 -6.83 -3.23
C ALA A 61 0.62 -5.45 -2.55
N ASN A 62 1.38 -4.51 -3.13
CA ASN A 62 1.47 -3.15 -2.61
C ASN A 62 0.13 -2.42 -2.65
N VAL A 63 -0.64 -2.58 -3.74
CA VAL A 63 -1.98 -1.99 -3.85
C VAL A 63 -2.94 -2.62 -2.86
N SER A 64 -2.90 -3.94 -2.70
CA SER A 64 -3.72 -4.66 -1.72
C SER A 64 -3.44 -4.23 -0.28
N LEU A 65 -2.18 -3.97 0.09
CA LEU A 65 -1.82 -3.49 1.42
C LEU A 65 -2.40 -2.11 1.77
N LEU A 66 -2.88 -1.34 0.79
CA LEU A 66 -3.58 -0.07 1.06
C LEU A 66 -5.03 -0.28 1.52
N ASN A 67 -5.55 -1.51 1.50
CA ASN A 67 -6.89 -1.84 1.98
C ASN A 67 -6.80 -2.69 3.27
N HIS A 68 -7.45 -2.19 4.33
CA HIS A 68 -7.49 -2.81 5.65
C HIS A 68 -8.04 -4.25 5.64
N GLN A 69 -8.88 -4.62 4.68
CA GLN A 69 -9.42 -5.98 4.56
C GLN A 69 -8.31 -7.03 4.38
N PHE A 70 -7.24 -6.67 3.67
CA PHE A 70 -6.10 -7.56 3.44
C PHE A 70 -5.14 -7.67 4.63
N MET A 71 -5.25 -6.78 5.64
CA MET A 71 -4.40 -6.85 6.85
C MET A 71 -4.67 -8.10 7.70
N LYS A 72 -5.84 -8.73 7.53
CA LYS A 72 -6.21 -9.99 8.22
C LYS A 72 -5.85 -11.24 7.41
N VAL A 73 -5.42 -11.08 6.17
CA VAL A 73 -5.13 -12.19 5.26
C VAL A 73 -3.69 -12.67 5.48
N PRO A 74 -3.45 -13.99 5.61
CA PRO A 74 -2.10 -14.52 5.70
C PRO A 74 -1.22 -14.09 4.50
N PRO A 75 0.04 -13.66 4.73
CA PRO A 75 0.91 -13.19 3.65
C PRO A 75 1.13 -14.21 2.52
N SER A 76 1.14 -15.51 2.85
CA SER A 76 1.26 -16.59 1.86
C SER A 76 0.04 -16.69 0.94
N LEU A 77 -1.18 -16.61 1.49
CA LEU A 77 -2.42 -16.62 0.72
C LEU A 77 -2.50 -15.40 -0.20
N LEU A 78 -2.17 -14.21 0.34
CA LEU A 78 -2.22 -12.98 -0.44
C LEU A 78 -1.15 -12.96 -1.55
N ALA A 79 0.05 -13.48 -1.28
CA ALA A 79 1.10 -13.67 -2.29
C ALA A 79 0.63 -14.60 -3.41
N SER A 80 0.04 -15.75 -3.07
CA SER A 80 -0.53 -16.69 -4.05
C SER A 80 -1.62 -16.05 -4.89
N ALA A 81 -2.54 -15.30 -4.28
CA ALA A 81 -3.59 -14.58 -4.99
C ALA A 81 -3.02 -13.55 -5.98
N CYS A 82 -2.01 -12.78 -5.57
CA CYS A 82 -1.31 -11.85 -6.47
C CYS A 82 -0.55 -12.55 -7.61
N LEU A 83 0.00 -13.74 -7.38
CA LEU A 83 0.64 -14.55 -8.43
C LEU A 83 -0.39 -15.10 -9.42
N CYS A 84 -1.49 -15.67 -8.91
CA CYS A 84 -2.59 -16.16 -9.75
C CYS A 84 -3.17 -15.03 -10.60
N ASP A 85 -3.47 -13.87 -10.02
CA ASP A 85 -4.05 -12.75 -10.76
C ASP A 85 -3.08 -12.19 -11.81
N ALA A 86 -1.79 -12.08 -11.49
CA ALA A 86 -0.78 -11.67 -12.48
C ALA A 86 -0.67 -12.68 -13.63
N VAL A 87 -0.69 -14.00 -13.34
CA VAL A 87 -0.67 -15.04 -14.38
C VAL A 87 -1.97 -15.03 -15.20
N LYS A 88 -3.13 -14.85 -14.58
CA LYS A 88 -4.43 -14.75 -15.26
C LYS A 88 -4.40 -13.69 -16.35
N HIS A 89 -3.77 -12.55 -16.11
CA HIS A 89 -3.70 -11.45 -17.07
C HIS A 89 -2.54 -11.57 -18.08
N LEU A 90 -1.38 -12.06 -17.66
CA LEU A 90 -0.18 -12.13 -18.52
C LEU A 90 -0.08 -13.42 -19.33
N ALA A 91 -0.58 -14.54 -18.79
CA ALA A 91 -0.53 -15.86 -19.40
C ALA A 91 -1.76 -16.70 -19.00
N PRO A 92 -2.97 -16.37 -19.49
CA PRO A 92 -4.22 -17.01 -19.07
C PRO A 92 -4.22 -18.53 -19.22
N HIS A 93 -3.54 -19.05 -20.25
CA HIS A 93 -3.42 -20.48 -20.52
C HIS A 93 -2.64 -21.25 -19.44
N LEU A 94 -1.85 -20.56 -18.59
CA LEU A 94 -1.10 -21.15 -17.48
C LEU A 94 -1.78 -20.93 -16.12
N HIS A 95 -2.88 -20.21 -16.07
CA HIS A 95 -3.56 -19.83 -14.82
C HIS A 95 -4.01 -21.05 -14.00
N SER A 96 -4.72 -21.99 -14.62
CA SER A 96 -5.18 -23.21 -13.94
C SER A 96 -4.03 -23.99 -13.29
N LYS A 97 -2.91 -24.13 -14.01
CA LYS A 97 -1.70 -24.78 -13.49
C LYS A 97 -1.04 -23.99 -12.36
N CYS A 98 -1.02 -22.66 -12.47
CA CYS A 98 -0.52 -21.79 -11.41
C CYS A 98 -1.34 -21.95 -10.12
N VAL A 99 -2.67 -22.01 -10.23
CA VAL A 99 -3.58 -22.25 -9.10
C VAL A 99 -3.29 -23.60 -8.44
N GLU A 100 -3.21 -24.69 -9.22
CA GLU A 100 -2.92 -26.04 -8.71
C GLU A 100 -1.57 -26.13 -7.99
N GLU A 101 -0.53 -25.53 -8.56
CA GLU A 101 0.81 -25.54 -7.97
C GLU A 101 0.83 -24.72 -6.66
N LEU A 102 0.21 -23.54 -6.65
CA LEU A 102 0.21 -22.66 -5.48
C LEU A 102 -0.67 -23.17 -4.33
N THR A 103 -1.80 -23.83 -4.61
CA THR A 103 -2.60 -24.51 -3.57
C THR A 103 -1.81 -25.62 -2.91
N THR A 104 -1.04 -26.37 -3.69
CA THR A 104 -0.18 -27.44 -3.20
C THR A 104 0.99 -26.90 -2.37
N LEU A 105 1.73 -25.91 -2.88
CA LEU A 105 2.91 -25.34 -2.22
C LEU A 105 2.56 -24.62 -0.91
N ALA A 106 1.53 -23.79 -0.94
CA ALA A 106 1.13 -22.98 0.21
C ALA A 106 0.12 -23.69 1.12
N ARG A 107 -0.28 -24.93 0.80
CA ARG A 107 -1.29 -25.73 1.52
C ARG A 107 -2.60 -24.97 1.72
N LEU A 108 -3.09 -24.39 0.63
CA LEU A 108 -4.30 -23.57 0.59
C LEU A 108 -5.45 -24.36 -0.02
N GLU A 109 -6.67 -24.07 0.44
CA GLU A 109 -7.87 -24.50 -0.24
C GLU A 109 -8.05 -23.70 -1.53
N GLN A 110 -8.35 -24.39 -2.63
CA GLN A 110 -8.45 -23.77 -3.95
C GLN A 110 -9.53 -22.68 -4.01
N ASP A 111 -10.70 -22.93 -3.42
CA ASP A 111 -11.80 -21.96 -3.42
C ASP A 111 -11.42 -20.68 -2.67
N VAL A 112 -10.70 -20.81 -1.56
CA VAL A 112 -10.21 -19.66 -0.77
C VAL A 112 -9.19 -18.86 -1.57
N LEU A 113 -8.29 -19.52 -2.30
CA LEU A 113 -7.32 -18.86 -3.16
C LEU A 113 -8.01 -18.08 -4.29
N LEU A 114 -8.95 -18.71 -5.01
CA LEU A 114 -9.68 -18.08 -6.11
C LEU A 114 -10.51 -16.89 -5.63
N GLN A 115 -11.16 -16.99 -4.48
CA GLN A 115 -11.90 -15.88 -3.87
C GLN A 115 -10.99 -14.67 -3.60
N HIS A 116 -9.77 -14.90 -3.08
CA HIS A 116 -8.83 -13.82 -2.82
C HIS A 116 -8.19 -13.28 -4.10
N GLU A 117 -7.96 -14.13 -5.09
CA GLU A 117 -7.53 -13.72 -6.42
C GLU A 117 -8.53 -12.72 -7.05
N GLU A 118 -9.82 -13.05 -7.02
CA GLU A 118 -10.89 -12.15 -7.50
C GLU A 118 -10.93 -10.84 -6.70
N SER A 119 -10.81 -10.94 -5.38
CA SER A 119 -10.82 -9.78 -4.48
C SER A 119 -9.64 -8.83 -4.76
N VAL A 120 -8.44 -9.36 -5.02
CA VAL A 120 -7.25 -8.60 -5.40
C VAL A 120 -7.48 -7.89 -6.74
N GLY A 121 -7.94 -8.63 -7.75
CA GLY A 121 -8.20 -8.08 -9.08
C GLY A 121 -9.24 -6.97 -9.06
N TYR A 122 -10.36 -7.18 -8.35
CA TYR A 122 -11.41 -6.18 -8.17
C TYR A 122 -10.90 -4.90 -7.51
N MET A 123 -10.10 -5.05 -6.45
CA MET A 123 -9.55 -3.90 -5.73
C MET A 123 -8.60 -3.05 -6.57
N VAL A 124 -7.77 -3.69 -7.39
CA VAL A 124 -6.86 -2.99 -8.29
C VAL A 124 -7.63 -2.24 -9.37
N GLN A 125 -8.66 -2.88 -9.95
CA GLN A 125 -9.53 -2.24 -10.94
C GLN A 125 -10.25 -1.01 -10.37
N LEU A 126 -10.78 -1.11 -9.14
CA LEU A 126 -11.42 0.00 -8.45
C LEU A 126 -10.45 1.18 -8.23
N LYS A 127 -9.20 0.90 -7.85
CA LYS A 127 -8.17 1.94 -7.65
C LYS A 127 -7.75 2.58 -8.97
N LEU A 128 -7.61 1.81 -10.05
CA LEU A 128 -7.30 2.36 -11.37
C LEU A 128 -8.42 3.28 -11.87
N GLN A 129 -9.68 2.89 -11.72
CA GLN A 129 -10.83 3.73 -12.07
C GLN A 129 -10.86 5.05 -11.28
N ALA A 130 -10.51 5.00 -9.99
CA ALA A 130 -10.42 6.20 -9.15
C ALA A 130 -9.30 7.17 -9.58
N LEU A 131 -8.25 6.66 -10.24
CA LEU A 131 -7.18 7.49 -10.80
C LEU A 131 -7.54 8.08 -12.16
N GLU A 132 -8.37 7.39 -12.94
CA GLU A 132 -8.79 7.81 -14.28
C GLU A 132 -9.91 8.84 -14.27
N SER A 133 -10.65 9.01 -13.17
CA SER A 133 -11.67 10.05 -13.05
C SER A 133 -11.03 11.45 -12.91
N PRO A 134 -11.16 12.35 -13.90
CA PRO A 134 -10.63 13.70 -13.81
C PRO A 134 -11.57 14.55 -12.95
N HIS A 135 -11.19 14.75 -11.68
CA HIS A 135 -11.75 15.73 -10.74
C HIS A 135 -13.28 15.94 -10.73
N THR A 136 -13.94 15.38 -9.72
CA THR A 136 -15.09 16.05 -9.09
C THR A 136 -15.03 15.84 -7.59
N SER A 137 -14.82 16.94 -6.86
CA SER A 137 -15.21 17.18 -5.47
C SER A 137 -14.90 16.09 -4.43
N THR A 138 -14.08 16.44 -3.43
CA THR A 138 -14.19 15.92 -2.07
C THR A 138 -15.65 15.59 -1.76
N PRO A 139 -16.03 14.32 -1.56
CA PRO A 139 -17.35 14.01 -1.07
C PRO A 139 -17.45 14.64 0.31
N ALA A 140 -18.32 15.64 0.46
CA ALA A 140 -18.80 16.05 1.76
C ALA A 140 -19.54 14.83 2.34
N GLY A 141 -18.83 14.00 3.12
CA GLY A 141 -19.37 12.73 3.63
C GLY A 141 -18.35 11.64 3.94
N LEU A 142 -17.03 11.88 3.80
CA LEU A 142 -16.00 10.92 4.22
C LEU A 142 -15.46 11.14 5.65
N GLU A 143 -16.03 12.07 6.42
CA GLU A 143 -15.66 12.28 7.83
C GLU A 143 -16.30 11.26 8.80
N ASP A 144 -17.21 10.40 8.35
CA ASP A 144 -17.98 9.52 9.24
C ASP A 144 -17.58 8.03 9.27
N ILE A 145 -16.68 7.56 8.41
CA ILE A 145 -16.32 6.12 8.39
C ILE A 145 -15.17 5.81 9.37
N GLU A 146 -14.26 6.74 9.65
CA GLU A 146 -13.19 6.52 10.63
C GLU A 146 -13.67 6.61 12.09
N SER A 147 -14.82 7.27 12.33
CA SER A 147 -15.34 7.53 13.68
C SER A 147 -16.13 6.37 14.30
N GLN A 148 -16.45 5.30 13.55
CA GLN A 148 -17.27 4.19 14.04
C GLN A 148 -16.50 2.92 14.42
N GLU A 149 -15.27 2.70 13.94
CA GLU A 149 -14.55 1.43 14.16
C GLU A 149 -13.29 1.56 15.03
N PHE A 150 -12.78 2.77 15.24
CA PHE A 150 -11.72 3.04 16.20
C PHE A 150 -12.30 3.81 17.38
N GLY A 151 -12.42 3.12 18.52
CA GLY A 151 -12.91 3.68 19.76
C GLY A 151 -12.30 5.06 20.08
N SER A 152 -13.14 5.91 20.66
CA SER A 152 -12.93 7.32 20.97
C SER A 152 -11.47 7.75 21.15
N PRO A 153 -11.02 8.85 20.49
CA PRO A 153 -9.70 9.39 20.75
C PRO A 153 -9.64 9.84 22.22
N ALA A 154 -8.73 9.25 22.99
CA ALA A 154 -8.40 9.73 24.32
C ALA A 154 -8.05 11.22 24.21
N HIS A 155 -8.76 12.03 25.00
CA HIS A 155 -8.64 13.47 25.11
C HIS A 155 -7.19 13.87 25.47
N PHE A 156 -6.35 14.10 24.48
CA PHE A 156 -5.02 14.65 24.65
C PHE A 156 -5.14 16.18 24.72
N SER A 157 -5.21 16.70 25.94
CA SER A 157 -5.16 18.14 26.20
C SER A 157 -3.73 18.66 25.96
N PHE A 158 -3.53 19.43 24.91
CA PHE A 158 -2.34 20.26 24.76
C PHE A 158 -2.51 21.53 25.62
N PRO A 159 -1.48 21.98 26.35
CA PRO A 159 -1.54 23.24 27.06
C PRO A 159 -1.44 24.42 26.08
N ASP A 160 -2.39 25.34 26.22
CA ASP A 160 -2.48 26.60 25.49
C ASP A 160 -1.20 27.44 25.61
N THR A 161 -0.66 27.87 24.47
CA THR A 161 0.09 29.13 24.41
C THR A 161 -0.56 30.03 23.38
N SER A 162 -1.21 31.03 23.95
CA SER A 162 -1.88 32.16 23.32
C SER A 162 -0.97 33.02 22.43
N SER A 163 -1.57 33.49 21.34
CA SER A 163 -1.36 34.80 20.69
C SER A 163 -0.12 35.01 19.83
N THR A 164 -0.30 35.19 18.51
CA THR A 164 -0.08 36.50 17.83
C THR A 164 -0.80 36.51 16.48
N ASN A 165 -1.73 37.46 16.32
CA ASN A 165 -2.39 37.84 15.06
C ASN A 165 -1.37 38.36 14.02
N CYS A 166 -1.51 37.98 12.75
CA CYS A 166 -1.10 38.86 11.64
C CYS A 166 -2.00 38.63 10.42
N SER A 167 -2.56 39.73 9.96
CA SER A 167 -3.69 39.86 9.05
C SER A 167 -3.41 39.40 7.62
N GLN A 168 -4.44 38.83 7.00
CA GLN A 168 -4.63 38.80 5.54
C GLN A 168 -4.70 40.23 4.99
N GLN A 169 -3.87 40.54 3.99
CA GLN A 169 -4.19 41.40 2.83
C GLN A 169 -2.93 41.58 1.97
N GLN A 170 -2.90 40.94 0.80
CA GLN A 170 -2.39 41.50 -0.49
C GLN A 170 -2.26 40.39 -1.53
N ILE A 171 -3.32 40.19 -2.29
CA ILE A 171 -3.28 39.64 -3.65
C ILE A 171 -3.51 40.83 -4.58
N GLN A 172 -2.47 41.36 -5.21
CA GLN A 172 -2.55 41.95 -6.55
C GLN A 172 -1.17 42.37 -7.05
N ASN A 173 -0.93 42.07 -8.33
CA ASN A 173 0.17 42.52 -9.19
C ASN A 173 1.51 41.80 -9.00
N GLN A 174 1.82 40.86 -9.90
CA GLN A 174 2.96 40.96 -10.83
C GLN A 174 2.84 39.86 -11.91
N LEU A 175 2.16 40.16 -13.02
CA LEU A 175 2.38 39.53 -14.32
C LEU A 175 2.83 40.65 -15.26
N GLN A 176 4.14 40.78 -15.47
CA GLN A 176 4.67 41.68 -16.49
C GLN A 176 5.98 41.11 -17.04
N TYR A 177 5.86 40.42 -18.18
CA TYR A 177 6.99 40.04 -19.02
C TYR A 177 7.48 41.28 -19.78
N PRO A 178 8.80 41.53 -19.85
CA PRO A 178 9.35 42.53 -20.77
C PRO A 178 9.58 41.93 -22.16
N SER A 179 8.97 42.56 -23.15
CA SER A 179 9.23 42.38 -24.58
C SER A 179 10.62 42.94 -24.94
N HIS A 180 11.48 42.12 -25.53
CA HIS A 180 12.75 42.56 -26.12
C HIS A 180 12.79 42.20 -27.61
N GLU A 181 12.80 43.22 -28.46
CA GLU A 181 13.57 43.38 -29.71
C GLU A 181 13.21 44.77 -30.32
N PRO A 182 13.98 45.37 -31.24
CA PRO A 182 15.24 44.92 -31.86
C PRO A 182 16.35 46.00 -31.91
N ALA A 183 17.52 45.62 -32.41
CA ALA A 183 18.50 46.49 -33.06
C ALA A 183 19.05 45.78 -34.30
#